data_AF-A0A1Y2FT88-F1
#
_entry.id   AF-A0A1Y2FT88-F1
#
_cell.length_a   1.000
_cell.length_b   1.000
_cell.length_c   1.000
_cell.angle_alpha   90.00
_cell.angle_beta   90.00
_cell.angle_gamma   90.00
#
_symmetry.space_group_name_H-M   'P 1'
#
loop_
_entity.id
_entity.type
_entity.pdbx_description
1 polymer ?
#
loop_
_entity_poly.entity_id
_entity_poly.type
_entity_poly.pdbx_seq_one_letter_code
_entity_poly.pdbx_strand_id
1 'polypeptide(L)'
;MTFDNALKVATAVAATKMASGSKRKRSSKGKESATASKKQKKNTNGGFRINNKKEFLLTYADTRSITTKSDVALMIEEKQLNIEFIVSREKNHNGEIALDHIHAYLNYVDGPVNSRNVRYFDVEYPPEANQPFPTNHPNIRYKNEFNKNPIQATIDMINYVTKEDKDPLCNFDWKKRLDDLESQLKTKVKAKKIWKFLFLNGLMKIHVLMVKK
;
A
#
# COMPACT_ATOMS: atom_id res chain seq x y z
N MET A 1 27.40 40.20 -26.53
CA MET A 1 26.20 40.81 -27.12
C MET A 1 25.07 39.81 -26.97
N THR A 2 24.01 40.23 -26.29
CA THR A 2 22.81 39.45 -25.96
C THR A 2 21.88 39.37 -27.17
N PHE A 3 21.29 38.19 -27.42
CA PHE A 3 20.22 38.03 -28.40
C PHE A 3 18.93 37.64 -27.67
N ASP A 4 18.17 38.66 -27.27
CA ASP A 4 16.72 38.57 -27.19
C ASP A 4 16.17 38.95 -28.56
N ASN A 5 15.30 38.13 -29.13
CA ASN A 5 14.30 38.67 -30.04
C ASN A 5 13.02 37.84 -30.03
N ALA A 6 12.00 38.51 -29.52
CA ALA A 6 10.60 38.14 -29.56
C ALA A 6 10.09 38.04 -31.01
N LEU A 7 9.15 37.13 -31.25
CA LEU A 7 8.11 37.35 -32.24
C LEU A 7 6.76 36.81 -31.76
N LYS A 8 5.92 37.75 -31.33
CA LYS A 8 4.46 37.66 -31.24
C LYS A 8 3.88 37.92 -32.62
N VAL A 9 2.98 37.06 -33.11
CA VAL A 9 1.86 37.39 -34.03
C VAL A 9 0.79 36.29 -33.77
N ALA A 10 -0.29 36.53 -33.02
CA ALA A 10 -1.63 37.00 -33.47
C ALA A 10 -2.13 36.22 -34.72
N THR A 11 -3.36 35.72 -34.88
CA THR A 11 -4.68 36.25 -34.50
C THR A 11 -5.74 35.17 -34.76
N ALA A 12 -6.90 35.33 -34.14
CA ALA A 12 -8.09 34.48 -34.14
C ALA A 12 -8.88 34.40 -35.46
N VAL A 13 -10.00 33.65 -35.43
CA VAL A 13 -11.25 33.62 -36.26
C VAL A 13 -11.54 32.15 -36.63
N ALA A 14 -12.71 31.52 -36.44
CA ALA A 14 -14.07 31.95 -36.12
C ALA A 14 -14.87 30.80 -35.46
N ALA A 15 -15.95 31.21 -34.79
CA ALA A 15 -17.01 30.35 -34.28
C ALA A 15 -17.97 29.86 -35.38
N THR A 16 -18.49 28.65 -35.23
CA THR A 16 -19.76 28.24 -35.85
C THR A 16 -20.65 27.55 -34.81
N LYS A 17 -21.71 28.26 -34.41
CA LYS A 17 -22.91 27.74 -33.75
C LYS A 17 -23.70 26.90 -34.75
N MET A 18 -24.14 25.71 -34.35
CA MET A 18 -25.28 25.01 -34.95
C MET A 18 -26.15 24.50 -33.80
N ALA A 19 -27.43 24.85 -33.86
CA ALA A 19 -28.43 24.54 -32.83
C ALA A 19 -29.49 23.57 -33.35
N SER A 20 -30.16 22.95 -32.38
CA SER A 20 -31.56 22.48 -32.38
C SER A 20 -31.84 20.97 -32.57
N GLY A 21 -32.83 20.51 -31.79
CA GLY A 21 -33.37 19.15 -31.76
C GLY A 21 -33.69 18.72 -30.32
N SER A 22 -34.60 19.41 -29.62
CA SER A 22 -36.03 19.08 -29.48
C SER A 22 -36.37 18.07 -28.38
N LYS A 23 -37.44 18.41 -27.64
CA LYS A 23 -37.92 17.86 -26.36
C LYS A 23 -38.36 16.39 -26.45
N ARG A 24 -38.11 15.62 -25.38
CA ARG A 24 -39.14 14.75 -24.77
C ARG A 24 -38.88 14.47 -23.29
N LYS A 25 -39.73 15.07 -22.45
CA LYS A 25 -39.90 14.80 -21.03
C LYS A 25 -40.79 13.55 -20.94
N ARG A 26 -40.27 12.42 -20.45
CA ARG A 26 -41.07 11.25 -20.10
C ARG A 26 -41.01 11.05 -18.59
N SER A 27 -42.07 11.47 -17.93
CA SER A 27 -42.42 11.07 -16.57
C SER A 27 -42.92 9.63 -16.58
N SER A 28 -42.34 8.78 -15.75
CA SER A 28 -43.02 7.59 -15.24
C SER A 28 -42.80 7.50 -13.74
N LYS A 29 -43.83 7.89 -12.98
CA LYS A 29 -44.08 7.42 -11.61
C LYS A 29 -44.09 5.89 -11.63
N GLY A 30 -43.32 5.27 -10.75
CA GLY A 30 -43.32 3.81 -10.59
C GLY A 30 -42.53 3.37 -9.37
N LYS A 31 -43.27 3.21 -8.26
CA LYS A 31 -43.06 2.38 -7.06
C LYS A 31 -41.63 2.06 -6.60
N GLU A 32 -41.41 2.41 -5.34
CA GLU A 32 -40.38 1.90 -4.43
C GLU A 32 -40.09 0.41 -4.64
N SER A 33 -38.82 0.12 -4.89
CA SER A 33 -38.23 -1.19 -4.70
C SER A 33 -36.83 -0.92 -4.16
N ALA A 34 -36.61 -1.30 -2.89
CA ALA A 34 -35.32 -1.28 -2.25
C ALA A 34 -34.41 -2.33 -2.93
N THR A 35 -33.88 -2.00 -4.10
CA THR A 35 -32.83 -2.80 -4.71
C THR A 35 -31.50 -2.39 -4.09
N ALA A 36 -30.95 -3.32 -3.30
CA ALA A 36 -29.59 -3.32 -2.79
C ALA A 36 -28.66 -2.57 -3.74
N SER A 37 -27.99 -1.55 -3.20
CA SER A 37 -26.88 -0.87 -3.86
C SER A 37 -25.82 -1.92 -4.19
N LYS A 38 -25.96 -2.53 -5.38
CA LYS A 38 -24.90 -3.27 -6.04
C LYS A 38 -23.74 -2.30 -6.05
N LYS A 39 -22.76 -2.51 -5.16
CA LYS A 39 -21.44 -1.88 -5.26
C LYS A 39 -21.06 -2.05 -6.71
N GLN A 40 -21.13 -0.96 -7.48
CA GLN A 40 -20.62 -0.92 -8.83
C GLN A 40 -19.20 -1.44 -8.72
N LYS A 41 -18.99 -2.65 -9.22
CA LYS A 41 -17.66 -3.19 -9.47
C LYS A 41 -17.04 -2.14 -10.39
N LYS A 42 -16.09 -1.35 -9.88
CA LYS A 42 -15.34 -0.38 -10.67
C LYS A 42 -14.58 -1.17 -11.73
N ASN A 43 -15.23 -1.43 -12.85
CA ASN A 43 -14.55 -1.60 -14.12
C ASN A 43 -14.05 -0.21 -14.48
N THR A 44 -12.84 0.10 -14.05
CA THR A 44 -12.09 1.19 -14.63
C THR A 44 -10.94 0.58 -15.41
N ASN A 45 -10.64 1.16 -16.55
CA ASN A 45 -9.35 1.16 -17.24
C ASN A 45 -8.23 1.62 -16.28
N GLY A 46 -8.05 0.90 -15.18
CA GLY A 46 -7.49 1.39 -13.93
C GLY A 46 -6.00 1.11 -13.91
N GLY A 47 -5.21 2.09 -14.37
CA GLY A 47 -3.76 2.07 -14.21
C GLY A 47 -3.33 1.87 -12.74
N PHE A 48 -2.06 1.55 -12.55
CA PHE A 48 -1.45 1.37 -11.24
C PHE A 48 -1.80 2.51 -10.28
N ARG A 49 -2.20 2.16 -9.05
CA ARG A 49 -2.51 3.13 -8.00
C ARG A 49 -2.30 2.54 -6.62
N ILE A 50 -1.48 3.22 -5.82
CA ILE A 50 -1.44 3.08 -4.37
C ILE A 50 -2.52 4.00 -3.79
N ASN A 51 -3.49 3.43 -3.07
CA ASN A 51 -4.61 4.19 -2.52
C ASN A 51 -4.81 3.85 -1.04
N ASN A 52 -4.55 4.85 -0.19
CA ASN A 52 -4.74 4.80 1.25
C ASN A 52 -4.07 3.56 1.90
N LYS A 53 -2.78 3.36 1.63
CA LYS A 53 -2.00 2.20 2.12
C LYS A 53 -0.93 2.66 3.11
N LYS A 54 -0.86 2.01 4.28
CA LYS A 54 0.15 2.29 5.32
C LYS A 54 1.28 1.26 5.36
N GLU A 55 0.97 -0.01 5.12
CA GLU A 55 1.92 -1.10 5.26
C GLU A 55 2.18 -1.78 3.90
N PHE A 56 3.46 -1.99 3.61
CA PHE A 56 3.95 -2.53 2.34
C PHE A 56 4.99 -3.61 2.59
N LEU A 57 4.99 -4.60 1.70
CA LEU A 57 6.10 -5.53 1.53
C LEU A 57 6.64 -5.32 0.11
N LEU A 58 7.91 -4.96 0.01
CA LEU A 58 8.62 -4.79 -1.25
C LEU A 58 9.60 -5.95 -1.45
N THR A 59 9.71 -6.41 -2.70
CA THR A 59 10.71 -7.40 -3.10
C THR A 59 11.43 -6.92 -4.36
N TYR A 60 12.72 -6.65 -4.23
CA TYR A 60 13.63 -6.37 -5.34
C TYR A 60 14.31 -7.68 -5.74
N ALA A 61 13.97 -8.19 -6.92
CA ALA A 61 14.54 -9.42 -7.46
C ALA A 61 15.85 -9.14 -8.20
N ASP A 62 16.66 -10.19 -8.39
CA ASP A 62 17.88 -10.19 -9.22
C ASP A 62 18.72 -8.90 -9.05
N THR A 63 19.17 -8.65 -7.83
CA THR A 63 19.93 -7.42 -7.55
C THR A 63 21.31 -7.44 -8.19
N ARG A 64 21.82 -8.61 -8.64
CA ARG A 64 23.21 -8.83 -9.10
C ARG A 64 24.26 -8.23 -8.17
N SER A 65 23.93 -8.08 -6.88
CA SER A 65 24.71 -7.33 -5.88
C SER A 65 24.91 -5.83 -6.19
N ILE A 66 24.19 -5.27 -7.17
CA ILE A 66 24.19 -3.86 -7.53
C ILE A 66 23.30 -3.07 -6.55
N THR A 67 22.03 -3.43 -6.42
CA THR A 67 21.15 -2.82 -5.40
C THR A 67 21.54 -3.36 -4.03
N THR A 68 21.87 -2.47 -3.09
CA THR A 68 22.22 -2.82 -1.72
C THR A 68 21.08 -2.55 -0.75
N LYS A 69 21.16 -3.11 0.47
CA LYS A 69 20.19 -2.80 1.54
C LYS A 69 20.18 -1.30 1.84
N SER A 70 21.36 -0.66 1.78
CA SER A 70 21.53 0.76 2.03
C SER A 70 20.83 1.61 0.99
N ASP A 71 20.92 1.26 -0.30
CA ASP A 71 20.23 2.02 -1.37
C ASP A 71 18.71 1.99 -1.19
N VAL A 72 18.17 0.81 -0.82
CA VAL A 72 16.74 0.67 -0.51
C VAL A 72 16.37 1.48 0.74
N ALA A 73 17.19 1.45 1.79
CA ALA A 73 16.94 2.22 3.01
C ALA A 73 16.94 3.73 2.74
N LEU A 74 17.95 4.24 2.02
CA LEU A 74 18.04 5.65 1.61
C LEU A 74 16.82 6.07 0.79
N MET A 75 16.44 5.27 -0.22
CA MET A 75 15.25 5.53 -1.02
C MET A 75 13.98 5.61 -0.16
N ILE A 76 13.85 4.76 0.87
CA ILE A 76 12.71 4.79 1.80
C ILE A 76 12.72 6.07 2.63
N GLU A 77 13.86 6.43 3.21
CA GLU A 77 14.03 7.63 4.04
C GLU A 77 13.70 8.92 3.27
N GLU A 78 13.97 8.97 1.97
CA GLU A 78 13.64 10.10 1.11
C GLU A 78 12.13 10.28 0.86
N LYS A 79 11.28 9.26 1.10
CA LYS A 79 9.85 9.35 0.77
C LYS A 79 9.05 10.18 1.77
N GLN A 80 9.20 9.93 3.07
CA GLN A 80 8.50 10.64 4.14
C GLN A 80 9.27 10.57 5.47
N LEU A 81 9.08 11.57 6.32
CA LEU A 81 9.84 11.75 7.57
C LEU A 81 9.62 10.64 8.61
N ASN A 82 8.46 9.97 8.65
CA ASN A 82 8.11 9.02 9.71
C ASN A 82 7.64 7.68 9.14
N ILE A 83 8.60 6.90 8.66
CA ILE A 83 8.40 5.54 8.14
C ILE A 83 9.17 4.58 9.03
N GLU A 84 8.51 3.59 9.60
CA GLU A 84 9.17 2.43 10.20
C GLU A 84 9.52 1.45 9.08
N PHE A 85 10.77 0.99 9.02
CA PHE A 85 11.17 0.02 8.00
C PHE A 85 12.14 -1.04 8.49
N ILE A 86 12.15 -2.15 7.76
CA ILE A 86 13.14 -3.23 7.86
C ILE A 86 13.55 -3.57 6.42
N VAL A 87 14.84 -3.59 6.13
CA VAL A 87 15.41 -4.02 4.85
C VAL A 87 16.33 -5.20 5.11
N SER A 88 16.09 -6.31 4.42
CA SER A 88 16.84 -7.54 4.56
C SER A 88 17.29 -8.07 3.21
N ARG A 89 18.38 -8.85 3.22
CA ARG A 89 18.88 -9.57 2.04
C ARG A 89 18.55 -11.05 2.19
N GLU A 90 17.92 -11.61 1.17
CA GLU A 90 17.64 -13.03 1.06
C GLU A 90 18.54 -13.63 -0.03
N LYS A 91 19.28 -14.68 0.32
CA LYS A 91 20.08 -15.42 -0.68
C LYS A 91 19.13 -16.32 -1.46
N ASN A 92 19.20 -16.24 -2.78
CA ASN A 92 18.34 -17.07 -3.61
C ASN A 92 18.89 -18.50 -3.62
N HIS A 93 18.01 -19.45 -3.25
CA HIS A 93 18.35 -20.87 -3.15
C HIS A 93 18.24 -21.60 -4.50
N ASN A 94 17.87 -20.90 -5.59
CA ASN A 94 17.61 -21.49 -6.90
C ASN A 94 18.73 -21.20 -7.91
N GLY A 95 19.53 -22.22 -8.26
CA GLY A 95 20.40 -22.26 -9.44
C GLY A 95 21.92 -22.07 -9.20
N GLU A 96 22.73 -22.30 -10.25
CA GLU A 96 24.20 -22.15 -10.23
C GLU A 96 24.68 -20.70 -10.04
N ILE A 97 23.81 -19.72 -10.28
CA ILE A 97 24.08 -18.29 -10.07
C ILE A 97 23.13 -17.80 -8.96
N ALA A 98 23.61 -17.71 -7.74
CA ALA A 98 22.83 -17.22 -6.61
C ALA A 98 22.56 -15.72 -6.76
N LEU A 99 21.35 -15.37 -7.24
CA LEU A 99 20.92 -13.98 -7.42
C LEU A 99 20.15 -13.51 -6.19
N ASP A 100 20.81 -12.77 -5.30
CA ASP A 100 20.21 -12.25 -4.07
C ASP A 100 18.98 -11.36 -4.32
N HIS A 101 18.00 -11.47 -3.43
CA HIS A 101 16.84 -10.59 -3.35
C HIS A 101 16.98 -9.62 -2.17
N ILE A 102 16.40 -8.44 -2.30
CA ILE A 102 16.19 -7.54 -1.17
C ILE A 102 14.71 -7.46 -0.86
N HIS A 103 14.37 -7.71 0.41
CA HIS A 103 13.02 -7.54 0.91
C HIS A 103 12.95 -6.33 1.83
N ALA A 104 11.86 -5.59 1.78
CA ALA A 104 11.62 -4.48 2.69
C ALA A 104 10.19 -4.49 3.25
N TYR A 105 10.07 -4.38 4.57
CA TYR A 105 8.83 -4.05 5.25
C TYR A 105 8.80 -2.54 5.52
N LEU A 106 7.67 -1.91 5.23
CA LEU A 106 7.46 -0.48 5.48
C LEU A 106 6.13 -0.28 6.20
N ASN A 107 6.12 0.63 7.17
CA ASN A 107 4.93 1.14 7.84
C ASN A 107 4.97 2.66 7.95
N TYR A 108 4.05 3.31 7.25
CA TYR A 108 3.89 4.76 7.30
C TYR A 108 3.08 5.15 8.54
N VAL A 109 3.77 5.68 9.56
CA VAL A 109 3.22 5.93 10.88
C VAL A 109 2.17 7.04 10.83
N ASP A 110 2.56 8.20 10.31
CA ASP A 110 1.72 9.41 10.32
C ASP A 110 0.52 9.28 9.38
N GLY A 111 0.78 8.94 8.11
CA GLY A 111 -0.21 9.05 7.05
C GLY A 111 -0.12 7.92 6.02
N PRO A 112 -1.24 7.49 5.46
CA PRO A 112 -1.24 6.52 4.37
C PRO A 112 -0.70 7.12 3.07
N VAL A 113 -0.03 6.31 2.26
CA VAL A 113 0.47 6.71 0.94
C VAL A 113 -0.66 6.70 -0.08
N ASN A 114 -0.65 7.71 -0.95
CA ASN A 114 -1.44 7.79 -2.16
C ASN A 114 -0.52 8.15 -3.32
N SER A 115 -0.41 7.26 -4.32
CA SER A 115 0.44 7.49 -5.48
C SER A 115 -0.16 6.85 -6.73
N ARG A 116 0.07 7.49 -7.87
CA ARG A 116 -0.19 6.92 -9.21
C ARG A 116 1.11 6.59 -9.94
N ASN A 117 2.26 6.96 -9.37
CA ASN A 117 3.55 6.66 -9.95
C ASN A 117 3.85 5.17 -9.73
N VAL A 118 3.92 4.40 -10.81
CA VAL A 118 4.33 2.98 -10.74
C VAL A 118 5.74 2.85 -10.19
N ARG A 119 6.61 3.83 -10.48
CA ARG A 119 8.01 3.88 -10.04
C ARG A 119 8.22 4.50 -8.67
N TYR A 120 7.17 4.58 -7.84
CA TYR A 120 7.25 5.27 -6.55
C TYR A 120 8.33 4.69 -5.62
N PHE A 121 8.55 3.37 -5.72
CA PHE A 121 9.56 2.62 -4.96
C PHE A 121 10.71 2.12 -5.84
N ASP A 122 10.97 2.74 -6.99
CA ASP A 122 12.16 2.40 -7.78
C ASP A 122 13.42 2.81 -7.00
N VAL A 123 14.44 1.95 -7.05
CA VAL A 123 15.81 2.31 -6.64
C VAL A 123 16.63 2.53 -7.89
N GLU A 124 17.32 3.66 -7.98
CA GLU A 124 18.20 3.96 -9.10
C GLU A 124 19.47 3.11 -9.00
N TYR A 125 19.91 2.55 -10.13
CA TYR A 125 21.20 1.91 -10.18
C TYR A 125 22.30 2.96 -10.22
N PRO A 126 23.48 2.66 -9.65
CA PRO A 126 24.64 3.52 -9.82
C PRO A 126 24.96 3.66 -11.33
N PRO A 127 25.39 4.85 -11.79
CA PRO A 127 25.67 5.11 -13.21
C PRO A 127 26.64 4.09 -13.84
N GLU A 128 27.52 3.50 -13.04
CA GLU A 128 28.55 2.55 -13.45
C GLU A 128 28.01 1.12 -13.69
N ALA A 129 26.76 0.83 -13.30
CA ALA A 129 26.18 -0.52 -13.34
C ALA A 129 25.92 -1.07 -14.76
N ASN A 130 26.03 -0.24 -15.81
CA ASN A 130 25.82 -0.60 -17.23
C ASN A 130 24.56 -1.44 -17.48
N GLN A 131 23.46 -1.15 -16.76
CA GLN A 131 22.20 -1.87 -16.90
C GLN A 131 21.33 -1.28 -18.03
N PRO A 132 20.56 -2.11 -18.76
CA PRO A 132 19.66 -1.63 -19.81
C PRO A 132 18.51 -0.78 -19.28
N PHE A 133 18.16 -0.93 -18.00
CA PHE A 133 17.20 -0.10 -17.29
C PHE A 133 17.90 0.62 -16.14
N PRO A 134 17.64 1.91 -15.91
CA PRO A 134 18.36 2.70 -14.91
C PRO A 134 17.86 2.44 -13.48
N THR A 135 16.82 1.63 -13.28
CA THR A 135 16.21 1.41 -11.97
C THR A 135 15.89 -0.05 -11.71
N ASN A 136 15.89 -0.41 -10.43
CA ASN A 136 15.34 -1.65 -9.91
C ASN A 136 13.92 -1.40 -9.39
N HIS A 137 12.91 -2.01 -10.02
CA HIS A 137 11.51 -1.87 -9.64
C HIS A 137 11.07 -3.05 -8.76
N PRO A 138 10.52 -2.82 -7.55
CA PRO A 138 10.13 -3.90 -6.67
C PRO A 138 8.76 -4.47 -7.04
N ASN A 139 8.54 -5.74 -6.69
CA ASN A 139 7.18 -6.24 -6.51
C ASN A 139 6.58 -5.62 -5.23
N ILE A 140 5.40 -5.00 -5.35
CA ILE A 140 4.73 -4.27 -4.26
C ILE A 140 3.52 -5.07 -3.79
N ARG A 141 3.53 -5.51 -2.53
CA ARG A 141 2.41 -6.20 -1.88
C ARG A 141 1.86 -5.39 -0.71
N TYR A 142 0.55 -5.45 -0.51
CA TYR A 142 -0.12 -4.74 0.59
C TYR A 142 -0.55 -5.68 1.70
N LYS A 143 -0.61 -5.17 2.94
CA LYS A 143 -1.11 -5.89 4.13
C LYS A 143 -2.39 -6.70 3.91
N ASN A 144 -3.35 -6.13 3.18
CA ASN A 144 -4.66 -6.76 2.93
C ASN A 144 -4.58 -8.03 2.05
N GLU A 145 -3.42 -8.35 1.48
CA GLU A 145 -3.19 -9.56 0.68
C GLU A 145 -2.71 -10.77 1.50
N PHE A 146 -2.23 -10.56 2.73
CA PHE A 146 -1.58 -11.62 3.51
C PHE A 146 -2.55 -12.37 4.42
N ASN A 147 -3.58 -11.71 4.98
CA ASN A 147 -4.58 -12.36 5.84
C ASN A 147 -5.84 -11.49 6.04
N LYS A 148 -6.93 -12.08 6.54
CA LYS A 148 -8.13 -11.34 7.01
C LYS A 148 -7.86 -10.60 8.33
N ASN A 149 -6.97 -11.12 9.19
CA ASN A 149 -6.60 -10.45 10.44
C ASN A 149 -5.45 -9.46 10.20
N PRO A 150 -5.66 -8.15 10.40
CA PRO A 150 -4.63 -7.15 10.12
C PRO A 150 -3.40 -7.31 11.04
N ILE A 151 -3.57 -7.71 12.30
CA ILE A 151 -2.40 -7.87 13.20
C ILE A 151 -1.55 -9.05 12.74
N GLN A 152 -2.19 -10.17 12.39
CA GLN A 152 -1.48 -11.33 11.87
C GLN A 152 -0.74 -11.00 10.57
N ALA A 153 -1.39 -10.26 9.65
CA ALA A 153 -0.75 -9.84 8.41
C ALA A 153 0.54 -9.04 8.64
N THR A 154 0.58 -8.14 9.64
CA THR A 154 1.81 -7.40 10.00
C THR A 154 2.90 -8.34 10.52
N ILE A 155 2.54 -9.27 11.41
CA ILE A 155 3.48 -10.28 11.94
C ILE A 155 4.06 -11.11 10.78
N ASP A 156 3.20 -11.60 9.88
CA ASP A 156 3.60 -12.42 8.75
C ASP A 156 4.55 -11.65 7.82
N MET A 157 4.29 -10.36 7.58
CA MET A 157 5.17 -9.50 6.75
C MET A 157 6.53 -9.27 7.42
N ILE A 158 6.57 -8.95 8.72
CA ILE A 158 7.84 -8.74 9.44
C ILE A 158 8.66 -10.04 9.45
N ASN A 159 8.04 -11.16 9.85
CA ASN A 159 8.70 -12.47 9.87
C ASN A 159 9.20 -12.89 8.49
N TYR A 160 8.46 -12.57 7.43
CA TYR A 160 8.88 -12.86 6.06
C TYR A 160 10.16 -12.09 5.68
N VAL A 161 10.29 -10.82 6.08
CA VAL A 161 11.50 -10.02 5.79
C VAL A 161 12.68 -10.50 6.66
N THR A 162 12.45 -10.88 7.91
CA THR A 162 13.53 -11.19 8.86
C THR A 162 13.92 -12.68 8.95
N LYS A 163 13.37 -13.56 8.09
CA LYS A 163 13.56 -15.01 8.20
C LYS A 163 14.99 -15.50 8.00
N GLU A 164 15.75 -14.85 7.10
CA GLU A 164 17.06 -15.34 6.64
C GLU A 164 18.21 -14.37 6.95
N ASP A 165 17.95 -13.06 6.98
CA ASP A 165 18.97 -12.06 7.28
C ASP A 165 19.16 -11.94 8.80
N LYS A 166 20.37 -12.22 9.27
CA LYS A 166 20.73 -12.10 10.70
C LYS A 166 20.92 -10.65 11.13
N ASP A 167 21.16 -9.75 10.18
CA ASP A 167 21.48 -8.34 10.45
C ASP A 167 20.73 -7.40 9.48
N PRO A 168 19.38 -7.35 9.55
CA PRO A 168 18.59 -6.47 8.70
C PRO A 168 18.80 -5.00 9.10
N LEU A 169 18.81 -4.10 8.11
CA LEU A 169 18.80 -2.66 8.36
C LEU A 169 17.40 -2.25 8.81
N CYS A 170 17.28 -1.61 9.96
CA CYS A 170 15.99 -1.16 10.49
C CYS A 170 16.16 0.11 11.33
N ASN A 171 15.10 0.89 11.43
CA ASN A 171 15.07 2.13 12.22
C ASN A 171 14.17 2.05 13.46
N PHE A 172 13.69 0.85 13.80
CA PHE A 172 12.89 0.59 14.99
C PHE A 172 13.15 -0.81 15.55
N ASP A 173 12.81 -1.04 16.82
CA ASP A 173 12.90 -2.35 17.45
C ASP A 173 11.75 -3.26 16.99
N TRP A 174 12.01 -4.00 15.92
CA TRP A 174 11.04 -4.90 15.31
C TRP A 174 10.76 -6.15 16.16
N LYS A 175 11.71 -6.58 17.01
CA LYS A 175 11.50 -7.73 17.90
C LYS A 175 10.48 -7.38 18.98
N LYS A 176 10.66 -6.23 19.63
CA LYS A 176 9.68 -5.69 20.59
C LYS A 176 8.31 -5.50 19.93
N ARG A 177 8.28 -4.99 18.69
CA ARG A 177 7.03 -4.84 17.93
C ARG A 177 6.32 -6.19 17.71
N LEU A 178 7.05 -7.25 17.36
CA LEU A 178 6.48 -8.59 17.21
C LEU A 178 5.87 -9.09 18.52
N ASP A 179 6.60 -8.97 19.63
CA ASP A 179 6.13 -9.38 20.96
C ASP A 179 4.82 -8.67 21.36
N ASP A 180 4.75 -7.35 21.10
CA ASP A 180 3.55 -6.55 21.35
C ASP A 180 2.36 -7.02 20.49
N LEU A 181 2.59 -7.27 19.20
CA LEU A 181 1.54 -7.71 18.26
C LEU A 181 1.03 -9.12 18.63
N GLU A 182 1.91 -10.05 19.00
CA GLU A 182 1.55 -11.38 19.46
C GLU A 182 0.73 -11.33 20.76
N SER A 183 1.13 -10.48 21.69
CA SER A 183 0.42 -10.28 22.95
C SER A 183 -1.00 -9.73 22.72
N GLN A 184 -1.16 -8.82 21.77
CA GLN A 184 -2.48 -8.32 21.37
C GLN A 184 -3.37 -9.43 20.77
N LEU A 185 -2.80 -10.33 19.96
CA LEU A 185 -3.55 -11.47 19.42
C LEU A 185 -4.01 -12.42 20.52
N LYS A 186 -3.11 -12.80 21.44
CA LYS A 186 -3.42 -13.66 22.59
C LYS A 186 -4.54 -13.07 23.45
N THR A 187 -4.51 -11.75 23.68
CA THR A 187 -5.53 -11.04 24.45
C THR A 187 -6.89 -11.04 23.76
N LYS A 188 -6.93 -10.79 22.44
CA LYS A 188 -8.19 -10.85 21.65
C LYS A 188 -8.81 -12.25 21.65
N VAL A 189 -8.00 -13.30 21.58
CA VAL A 189 -8.48 -14.68 21.65
C VAL A 189 -9.08 -14.99 23.02
N LYS A 190 -8.42 -14.58 24.11
CA LYS A 190 -8.94 -14.73 25.49
C LYS A 190 -10.26 -13.98 25.67
N ALA A 191 -10.33 -12.71 25.26
CA ALA A 191 -11.54 -11.90 25.33
C ALA A 191 -12.71 -12.56 24.55
N LYS A 192 -12.45 -13.06 23.34
CA LYS A 192 -13.47 -13.75 22.53
C LYS A 192 -13.97 -15.04 23.19
N LYS A 193 -13.09 -15.81 23.83
CA LYS A 193 -13.47 -17.02 24.58
C LYS A 193 -14.33 -16.68 25.80
N ILE A 194 -13.95 -15.67 26.58
CA ILE A 194 -14.71 -15.20 27.74
C ILE A 194 -16.09 -14.71 27.31
N TRP A 195 -16.17 -13.90 26.25
CA TRP A 195 -17.44 -13.40 25.73
C TRP A 195 -18.35 -14.54 25.25
N LYS A 196 -17.80 -15.54 24.55
CA LYS A 196 -18.54 -16.74 24.13
C LYS A 196 -19.05 -17.54 25.34
N PHE A 197 -18.23 -17.68 26.39
CA PHE A 197 -18.62 -18.36 27.62
C PHE A 197 -19.74 -17.62 28.37
N LEU A 198 -19.64 -16.30 28.52
CA LEU A 198 -20.67 -15.49 29.17
C LEU A 198 -21.99 -15.50 28.39
N PHE A 199 -21.93 -15.49 27.06
CA PHE A 199 -23.10 -15.57 26.20
C PHE A 199 -23.78 -16.95 26.26
N LEU A 200 -23.00 -18.04 26.16
CA LEU A 200 -23.54 -19.41 26.20
C LEU A 200 -24.13 -19.80 27.56
N ASN A 201 -23.61 -19.25 28.65
CA ASN A 201 -24.11 -19.53 30.00
C ASN A 201 -25.17 -18.52 30.48
N GLY A 202 -25.69 -17.65 29.59
CA GLY A 202 -26.72 -16.66 29.96
C GLY A 202 -26.27 -15.63 31.01
N LEU A 203 -24.96 -15.50 31.26
CA LEU A 203 -24.39 -14.59 32.25
C LEU A 203 -24.30 -13.15 31.74
N MET A 204 -24.54 -12.91 30.44
CA MET A 204 -24.81 -11.57 29.91
C MET A 204 -26.26 -11.15 30.21
N LYS A 205 -26.56 -10.82 31.47
CA LYS A 205 -27.74 -10.01 31.78
C LYS A 205 -27.47 -8.58 31.31
N ILE A 206 -27.94 -8.26 30.12
CA ILE A 206 -27.95 -6.90 29.57
C ILE A 206 -28.84 -6.03 30.47
N HIS A 207 -28.23 -5.28 31.38
CA HIS A 207 -28.83 -4.07 31.95
C HIS A 207 -28.82 -2.98 30.87
N VAL A 208 -29.70 -3.07 29.88
CA VAL A 208 -30.14 -1.90 29.10
C VAL A 208 -31.22 -1.24 29.93
N LEU A 209 -30.76 -0.45 30.90
CA LEU A 209 -31.61 0.43 31.69
C LEU A 209 -31.50 1.83 31.09
N MET A 210 -32.58 2.21 30.41
CA MET A 210 -33.07 3.57 30.21
C MET A 210 -32.05 4.69 29.87
N VAL A 211 -31.98 5.02 28.58
CA VAL A 211 -31.93 6.43 28.16
C VAL A 211 -33.17 6.70 27.31
N LYS A 212 -34.29 6.88 28.00
CA LYS A 212 -35.40 7.72 27.53
C LYS A 212 -35.50 8.86 28.53
N LYS A 213 -34.96 10.02 28.17
CA LYS A 213 -35.55 11.33 28.42
C LYS A 213 -35.21 12.21 27.24
#